data_AF-A0A9X3LY57-F1
#
_entry.id   AF-A0A9X3LY57-F1
#
_cell.length_a   1.000
_cell.length_b   1.000
_cell.length_c   1.000
_cell.angle_alpha   90.00
_cell.angle_beta   90.00
_cell.angle_gamma   90.00
#
_symmetry.space_group_name_H-M   'P 1'
#
loop_
_entity.id
_entity.type
_entity.pdbx_description
1 polymer ?
#
loop_
_entity_poly.entity_id
_entity_poly.type
_entity_poly.pdbx_seq_one_letter_code
_entity_poly.pdbx_strand_id
1 'polypeptide(L)'
;MPAVPPRRLRRFSAALLLATSLPLTLSACRSQEDSSSSEQPVFSSQAPAESEASDGDGAASTKAPAPADSTDEADETTTQQQEKGKDRECTELPNDPRQVYASGTAPGRMPADDGSDFNFWIGNIENGYDPCATISWIIFRGSLGDVEGPAGTGASMVDGLALYVNGAPAKDMSVFEKVETVTPVSDDQVDFTWGERSRSTAEGITAHHTVRLQAQGDTIAPISGEVEEFNKMWVDLPSYQLGTYD
;
A
#
# COMPACT_ATOMS: atom_id res chain seq x y z
N MET A 1 1.15 -1.45 53.18
CA MET A 1 0.70 -0.24 52.45
C MET A 1 1.76 0.83 52.60
N PRO A 2 2.55 1.16 51.56
CA PRO A 2 3.45 2.31 51.60
C PRO A 2 2.76 3.55 51.04
N ALA A 3 2.96 4.67 51.73
CA ALA A 3 2.36 5.97 51.46
C ALA A 3 2.93 6.63 50.19
N VAL A 4 2.03 7.14 49.34
CA VAL A 4 2.35 7.90 48.12
C VAL A 4 2.60 9.37 48.50
N PRO A 5 3.74 9.98 48.13
CA PRO A 5 3.95 11.41 48.35
C PRO A 5 3.22 12.25 47.27
N PRO A 6 2.71 13.46 47.62
CA PRO A 6 1.90 14.26 46.71
C PRO A 6 2.71 14.91 45.58
N ARG A 7 2.15 14.83 44.37
CA ARG A 7 2.60 15.50 43.14
C ARG A 7 2.63 17.03 43.34
N ARG A 8 3.80 17.65 43.17
CA ARG A 8 3.93 19.11 43.06
C ARG A 8 3.50 19.56 41.66
N LEU A 9 2.40 20.31 41.59
CA LEU A 9 2.02 21.13 40.44
C LEU A 9 3.15 22.12 40.11
N ARG A 10 3.79 21.96 38.94
CA ARG A 10 4.63 23.02 38.36
C ARG A 10 3.74 24.03 37.67
N ARG A 11 3.82 25.27 38.16
CA ARG A 11 3.10 26.44 37.70
C ARG A 11 3.57 26.84 36.29
N PHE A 12 2.58 27.27 35.51
CA PHE A 12 2.70 27.98 34.25
C PHE A 12 3.73 29.11 34.32
N SER A 13 4.55 29.23 33.27
CA SER A 13 5.25 30.46 32.94
C SER A 13 4.99 30.76 31.46
N ALA A 14 4.05 31.67 31.24
CA ALA A 14 3.83 32.32 29.96
C ALA A 14 4.95 33.32 29.73
N ALA A 15 5.71 33.15 28.65
CA ALA A 15 6.62 34.16 28.15
C ALA A 15 6.01 34.73 26.86
N LEU A 16 5.41 35.93 26.99
CA LEU A 16 5.14 36.84 25.88
C LEU A 16 6.47 37.27 25.26
N LEU A 17 6.65 37.12 23.95
CA LEU A 17 7.56 37.97 23.17
C LEU A 17 6.93 38.33 21.81
N LEU A 18 6.36 39.54 21.83
CA LEU A 18 6.43 40.63 20.85
C LEU A 18 6.59 40.32 19.35
N ALA A 19 5.59 40.82 18.62
CA ALA A 19 5.49 40.98 17.19
C ALA A 19 6.59 41.88 16.57
N THR A 20 7.03 41.53 15.37
CA THR A 20 7.53 42.48 14.38
C THR A 20 6.97 42.12 13.00
N SER A 21 6.03 42.94 12.54
CA SER A 21 5.47 42.97 11.19
C SER A 21 6.47 43.57 10.21
N LEU A 22 6.75 42.88 9.09
CA LEU A 22 7.42 43.43 7.92
C LEU A 22 6.40 43.62 6.78
N PRO A 23 6.37 44.80 6.12
CA PRO A 23 5.38 45.12 5.10
C PRO A 23 5.67 44.45 3.75
N LEU A 24 4.61 43.91 3.14
CA LEU A 24 4.53 43.53 1.73
C LEU A 24 4.59 44.80 0.85
N THR A 25 5.63 44.95 0.04
CA THR A 25 5.64 45.92 -1.05
C THR A 25 4.99 45.30 -2.29
N LEU A 26 3.73 45.65 -2.54
CA LEU A 26 3.06 45.47 -3.82
C LEU A 26 3.66 46.44 -4.84
N SER A 27 4.43 45.93 -5.80
CA SER A 27 4.71 46.65 -7.04
C SER A 27 3.59 46.33 -8.02
N ALA A 28 2.73 47.33 -8.24
CA ALA A 28 1.76 47.36 -9.31
C ALA A 28 2.40 48.05 -10.52
N CYS A 29 2.44 47.37 -11.66
CA CYS A 29 2.39 48.00 -12.98
C CYS A 29 1.29 47.32 -13.81
N ARG A 30 0.13 47.98 -13.84
CA ARG A 30 -0.79 48.06 -14.99
C ARG A 30 -0.07 48.74 -16.16
N SER A 31 -0.42 48.65 -17.44
CA SER A 31 -1.39 47.92 -18.26
C SER A 31 -0.86 48.12 -19.69
N GLN A 32 -1.01 47.14 -20.58
CA GLN A 32 -1.18 47.47 -22.00
C GLN A 32 -2.19 46.50 -22.60
N GLU A 33 -3.38 47.04 -22.87
CA GLU A 33 -4.37 46.44 -23.73
C GLU A 33 -3.88 46.57 -25.17
N ASP A 34 -3.85 45.47 -25.91
CA ASP A 34 -4.21 45.48 -27.32
C ASP A 34 -4.57 44.06 -27.79
N SER A 35 -5.73 43.99 -28.42
CA SER A 35 -6.12 43.05 -29.49
C SER A 35 -6.48 41.60 -29.13
N SER A 36 -7.81 41.39 -29.09
CA SER A 36 -8.52 40.26 -29.72
C SER A 36 -7.70 39.41 -30.69
N SER A 37 -7.63 38.10 -30.45
CA SER A 37 -8.14 37.12 -31.42
C SER A 37 -8.30 35.75 -30.75
N SER A 38 -9.49 35.19 -30.90
CA SER A 38 -9.85 33.82 -30.53
C SER A 38 -9.04 32.83 -31.35
N GLU A 39 -8.28 31.94 -30.72
CA GLU A 39 -7.94 30.63 -31.32
C GLU A 39 -7.95 29.54 -30.24
N GLN A 40 -8.82 28.55 -30.45
CA GLN A 40 -8.88 27.32 -29.67
C GLN A 40 -7.66 26.45 -29.96
N PRO A 41 -7.09 25.71 -29.00
CA PRO A 41 -6.08 24.70 -29.30
C PRO A 41 -6.76 23.50 -29.97
N VAL A 42 -6.51 23.33 -31.28
CA VAL A 42 -6.90 22.13 -32.03
C VAL A 42 -5.90 21.02 -31.72
N PHE A 43 -6.38 19.97 -31.04
CA PHE A 43 -5.70 18.69 -30.93
C PHE A 43 -5.58 18.08 -32.35
N SER A 44 -4.37 18.06 -32.91
CA SER A 44 -4.10 17.43 -34.20
C SER A 44 -3.78 15.96 -34.00
N SER A 45 -4.74 15.08 -34.31
CA SER A 45 -4.54 13.63 -34.44
C SER A 45 -4.08 13.34 -35.87
N GLN A 46 -2.91 12.75 -36.03
CA GLN A 46 -2.52 12.12 -37.29
C GLN A 46 -2.01 10.70 -37.02
N ALA A 47 -2.86 9.74 -37.39
CA ALA A 47 -2.47 8.37 -37.70
C ALA A 47 -1.91 8.33 -39.14
N PRO A 48 -0.87 7.54 -39.43
CA PRO A 48 -0.55 7.16 -40.80
C PRO A 48 -1.38 5.94 -41.21
N ALA A 49 -2.12 6.11 -42.32
CA ALA A 49 -2.73 5.03 -43.07
C ALA A 49 -1.70 4.29 -43.94
N GLU A 50 -2.05 3.04 -44.21
CA GLU A 50 -1.36 2.00 -44.95
C GLU A 50 -1.11 2.37 -46.43
N SER A 51 -0.07 1.75 -46.99
CA SER A 51 0.10 1.59 -48.44
C SER A 51 0.06 0.09 -48.77
N GLU A 52 -0.98 -0.34 -49.48
CA GLU A 52 -1.08 -1.66 -50.10
C GLU A 52 -0.47 -1.70 -51.52
N ALA A 53 0.10 -2.85 -51.85
CA ALA A 53 0.02 -3.59 -53.14
C ALA A 53 1.23 -4.56 -53.23
N SER A 54 1.16 -5.80 -53.69
CA SER A 54 0.09 -6.72 -54.11
C SER A 54 0.76 -8.09 -54.37
N ASP A 55 -0.03 -9.17 -54.29
CA ASP A 55 0.15 -10.51 -54.89
C ASP A 55 1.30 -11.41 -54.38
N GLY A 56 1.11 -12.70 -54.08
CA GLY A 56 -0.07 -13.55 -54.18
C GLY A 56 0.24 -15.00 -53.78
N ASP A 57 -0.82 -15.68 -53.33
CA ASP A 57 -1.19 -17.09 -53.47
C ASP A 57 -0.33 -18.27 -52.97
N GLY A 58 -1.02 -19.23 -52.32
CA GLY A 58 -0.63 -20.64 -52.35
C GLY A 58 -0.70 -21.42 -51.04
N ALA A 59 -1.91 -21.73 -50.56
CA ALA A 59 -2.15 -22.74 -49.52
C ALA A 59 -1.93 -24.18 -50.04
N ALA A 60 -1.38 -25.08 -49.21
CA ALA A 60 -1.79 -26.49 -49.14
C ALA A 60 -1.13 -27.24 -47.98
N SER A 61 -1.98 -27.92 -47.21
CA SER A 61 -1.67 -28.81 -46.08
C SER A 61 -1.40 -30.23 -46.57
N THR A 62 -0.40 -30.95 -46.01
CA THR A 62 -0.47 -32.43 -45.89
C THR A 62 0.47 -33.02 -44.80
N LYS A 63 -0.16 -33.52 -43.73
CA LYS A 63 0.00 -34.81 -43.01
C LYS A 63 1.39 -35.51 -42.83
N ALA A 64 1.61 -35.95 -41.58
CA ALA A 64 2.70 -36.74 -40.98
C ALA A 64 2.96 -38.16 -41.57
N PRO A 65 4.01 -38.89 -41.13
CA PRO A 65 3.91 -39.73 -39.91
C PRO A 65 5.19 -39.85 -39.03
N ALA A 66 5.00 -40.37 -37.80
CA ALA A 66 6.03 -40.82 -36.83
C ALA A 66 6.59 -42.23 -37.16
N PRO A 67 7.63 -42.69 -36.44
CA PRO A 67 7.37 -43.70 -35.39
C PRO A 67 8.23 -43.59 -34.10
N ALA A 68 7.75 -44.31 -33.06
CA ALA A 68 8.35 -44.65 -31.75
C ALA A 68 9.59 -45.59 -31.90
N ASP A 69 10.37 -46.02 -30.92
CA ASP A 69 10.22 -46.35 -29.49
C ASP A 69 11.63 -46.69 -28.91
N SER A 70 11.80 -46.75 -27.58
CA SER A 70 12.73 -47.61 -26.78
C SER A 70 13.36 -46.93 -25.54
N THR A 71 12.67 -47.08 -24.41
CA THR A 71 13.04 -47.72 -23.12
C THR A 71 14.38 -47.43 -22.39
N ASP A 72 14.20 -47.00 -21.12
CA ASP A 72 14.96 -47.13 -19.86
C ASP A 72 16.43 -47.61 -19.84
N GLU A 73 17.28 -46.88 -19.11
CA GLU A 73 17.91 -47.38 -17.88
C GLU A 73 18.16 -46.25 -16.87
N ALA A 74 18.08 -46.65 -15.61
CA ALA A 74 18.12 -45.85 -14.39
C ALA A 74 19.49 -45.23 -14.10
N ASP A 75 19.49 -44.02 -13.51
CA ASP A 75 20.46 -43.73 -12.45
C ASP A 75 19.79 -42.91 -11.34
N GLU A 76 19.99 -43.40 -10.14
CA GLU A 76 19.37 -42.99 -8.90
C GLU A 76 20.23 -41.86 -8.33
N THR A 77 19.71 -40.63 -8.31
CA THR A 77 20.27 -39.59 -7.44
C THR A 77 19.15 -38.92 -6.69
N THR A 78 19.05 -39.31 -5.43
CA THR A 78 18.22 -38.77 -4.36
C THR A 78 18.38 -37.26 -4.24
N THR A 79 17.58 -36.50 -4.96
CA THR A 79 17.23 -35.14 -4.56
C THR A 79 16.05 -35.28 -3.63
N GLN A 80 16.29 -35.10 -2.33
CA GLN A 80 15.20 -34.92 -1.36
C GLN A 80 14.42 -33.67 -1.78
N GLN A 81 13.39 -33.87 -2.60
CA GLN A 81 12.23 -33.01 -2.59
C GLN A 81 11.69 -33.11 -1.18
N GLN A 82 12.04 -32.11 -0.37
CA GLN A 82 11.36 -31.88 0.89
C GLN A 82 9.89 -31.76 0.53
N GLU A 83 9.13 -32.80 0.89
CA GLU A 83 7.68 -32.84 0.77
C GLU A 83 7.16 -31.50 1.28
N LYS A 84 6.58 -30.74 0.35
CA LYS A 84 5.75 -29.58 0.62
C LYS A 84 4.85 -29.97 1.79
N GLY A 85 5.08 -29.33 2.93
CA GLY A 85 4.53 -29.74 4.22
C GLY A 85 3.06 -30.10 4.08
N LYS A 86 2.79 -31.37 4.40
CA LYS A 86 1.47 -31.98 4.50
C LYS A 86 0.44 -30.99 5.05
N ASP A 87 -0.68 -30.88 4.35
CA ASP A 87 -2.01 -30.52 4.83
C ASP A 87 -2.03 -30.07 6.30
N ARG A 88 -1.57 -28.85 6.56
CA ARG A 88 -2.15 -28.12 7.69
C ARG A 88 -3.54 -27.77 7.19
N GLU A 89 -4.53 -28.41 7.78
CA GLU A 89 -5.92 -28.06 7.56
C GLU A 89 -6.02 -26.54 7.74
N CYS A 90 -6.17 -25.83 6.62
CA CYS A 90 -6.24 -24.38 6.65
C CYS A 90 -7.43 -24.05 7.53
N THR A 91 -7.16 -23.42 8.67
CA THR A 91 -8.19 -23.22 9.68
C THR A 91 -9.28 -22.34 9.08
N GLU A 92 -10.52 -22.84 9.05
CA GLU A 92 -11.67 -21.98 8.78
C GLU A 92 -11.78 -20.99 9.94
N LEU A 93 -11.45 -19.74 9.65
CA LEU A 93 -11.50 -18.69 10.65
C LEU A 93 -12.95 -18.22 10.80
N PRO A 94 -13.47 -18.15 12.04
CA PRO A 94 -14.82 -17.62 12.29
C PRO A 94 -15.03 -16.20 11.73
N ASN A 95 -13.95 -15.41 11.67
CA ASN A 95 -13.93 -14.05 11.14
C ASN A 95 -12.88 -13.94 10.02
N ASP A 96 -13.14 -14.58 8.88
CA ASP A 96 -12.24 -14.49 7.72
C ASP A 96 -12.25 -13.05 7.13
N PRO A 97 -11.10 -12.35 7.15
CA PRO A 97 -10.98 -11.00 6.60
C PRO A 97 -11.39 -10.87 5.13
N ARG A 98 -11.39 -11.97 4.35
CA ARG A 98 -11.85 -11.97 2.95
C ARG A 98 -13.34 -11.71 2.80
N GLN A 99 -14.13 -12.04 3.82
CA GLN A 99 -15.57 -11.80 3.82
C GLN A 99 -15.89 -10.35 4.21
N VAL A 100 -15.16 -9.83 5.20
CA VAL A 100 -15.33 -8.45 5.69
C VAL A 100 -14.77 -7.44 4.69
N TYR A 101 -13.63 -7.77 4.08
CA TYR A 101 -12.85 -6.90 3.21
C TYR A 101 -12.66 -7.54 1.83
N ALA A 102 -13.76 -7.77 1.11
CA ALA A 102 -13.68 -8.32 -0.25
C ALA A 102 -12.94 -7.37 -1.21
N SER A 103 -12.09 -7.92 -2.09
CA SER A 103 -11.38 -7.14 -3.11
C SER A 103 -12.32 -6.29 -3.97
N GLY A 104 -11.89 -5.08 -4.33
CA GLY A 104 -12.68 -4.19 -5.18
C GLY A 104 -13.88 -3.54 -4.47
N THR A 105 -14.04 -3.75 -3.16
CA THR A 105 -15.10 -3.11 -2.36
C THR A 105 -14.54 -1.95 -1.55
N ALA A 106 -15.41 -0.98 -1.23
CA ALA A 106 -15.11 0.14 -0.33
C ALA A 106 -15.86 -0.10 1.00
N PRO A 107 -15.24 -0.76 2.00
CA PRO A 107 -15.81 -0.81 3.34
C PRO A 107 -15.71 0.56 3.99
N GLY A 108 -16.42 0.77 5.09
CA GLY A 108 -16.59 2.09 5.69
C GLY A 108 -15.35 2.65 6.40
N ARG A 109 -15.57 3.05 7.64
CA ARG A 109 -14.62 3.78 8.48
C ARG A 109 -13.85 2.82 9.39
N MET A 110 -12.54 2.98 9.48
CA MET A 110 -11.70 2.37 10.52
C MET A 110 -11.27 3.45 11.53
N PRO A 111 -11.67 3.33 12.81
CA PRO A 111 -11.19 4.22 13.86
C PRO A 111 -9.70 4.07 14.13
N ALA A 112 -9.04 5.15 14.53
CA ALA A 112 -7.69 5.08 15.09
C ALA A 112 -7.71 4.39 16.47
N ASP A 113 -6.63 3.66 16.77
CA ASP A 113 -6.45 2.93 18.04
C ASP A 113 -6.15 3.83 19.23
N ASP A 114 -5.73 5.08 18.98
CA ASP A 114 -5.42 6.08 19.99
C ASP A 114 -6.65 6.83 20.55
N GLY A 115 -7.83 6.54 20.02
CA GLY A 115 -9.10 7.15 20.42
C GLY A 115 -9.28 8.59 19.90
N SER A 116 -8.46 9.03 18.95
CA SER A 116 -8.66 10.29 18.26
C SER A 116 -9.83 10.22 17.27
N ASP A 117 -10.36 11.38 16.88
CA ASP A 117 -11.40 11.49 15.86
C ASP A 117 -10.82 11.32 14.43
N PHE A 118 -9.52 11.04 14.28
CA PHE A 118 -8.89 10.80 12.99
C PHE A 118 -9.13 9.34 12.56
N ASN A 119 -9.91 9.17 11.50
CA ASN A 119 -10.31 7.86 10.99
C ASN A 119 -9.69 7.60 9.62
N PHE A 120 -9.48 6.33 9.30
CA PHE A 120 -9.18 5.90 7.95
C PHE A 120 -10.47 5.50 7.23
N TRP A 121 -10.76 6.16 6.12
CA TRP A 121 -11.89 5.88 5.25
C TRP A 121 -11.44 5.04 4.06
N ILE A 122 -11.98 3.83 3.94
CA ILE A 122 -11.55 2.88 2.92
C ILE A 122 -12.32 3.19 1.62
N GLY A 123 -11.57 3.40 0.54
CA GLY A 123 -12.11 3.63 -0.80
C GLY A 123 -12.04 2.41 -1.71
N ASN A 124 -11.05 1.53 -1.51
CA ASN A 124 -10.91 0.27 -2.25
C ASN A 124 -10.08 -0.74 -1.45
N ILE A 125 -10.20 -2.02 -1.76
CA ILE A 125 -9.40 -3.10 -1.17
C ILE A 125 -8.69 -3.92 -2.23
N GLU A 126 -7.42 -4.18 -1.97
CA GLU A 126 -6.62 -5.23 -2.60
C GLU A 126 -6.37 -6.34 -1.56
N ASN A 127 -7.13 -7.42 -1.65
CA ASN A 127 -7.09 -8.50 -0.68
C ASN A 127 -6.15 -9.62 -1.15
N GLY A 128 -4.99 -9.72 -0.53
CA GLY A 128 -4.02 -10.82 -0.68
C GLY A 128 -4.02 -11.76 0.53
N TYR A 129 -5.11 -11.79 1.31
CA TYR A 129 -5.21 -12.58 2.52
C TYR A 129 -5.31 -14.06 2.19
N ASP A 130 -4.46 -14.85 2.84
CA ASP A 130 -4.45 -16.30 2.80
C ASP A 130 -4.26 -16.82 4.24
N PRO A 131 -5.25 -17.51 4.82
CA PRO A 131 -5.12 -18.07 6.17
C PRO A 131 -4.13 -19.24 6.22
N CYS A 132 -3.75 -19.83 5.08
CA CYS A 132 -2.80 -20.94 5.00
C CYS A 132 -1.35 -20.47 4.93
N ALA A 133 -1.11 -19.21 4.55
CA ALA A 133 0.23 -18.65 4.40
C ALA A 133 0.79 -18.19 5.74
N THR A 134 2.11 -18.34 5.94
CA THR A 134 2.77 -17.79 7.13
C THR A 134 2.66 -16.27 7.16
N ILE A 135 2.78 -15.61 5.99
CA ILE A 135 2.53 -14.18 5.84
C ILE A 135 1.47 -13.97 4.77
N SER A 136 0.44 -13.19 5.10
CA SER A 136 -0.53 -12.67 4.13
C SER A 136 -0.91 -11.23 4.46
N TRP A 137 -1.62 -10.54 3.57
CA TRP A 137 -1.85 -9.11 3.72
C TRP A 137 -3.16 -8.62 3.09
N ILE A 138 -3.62 -7.47 3.56
CA ILE A 138 -4.66 -6.68 2.90
C ILE A 138 -4.16 -5.26 2.74
N ILE A 139 -4.28 -4.71 1.54
CA ILE A 139 -4.00 -3.31 1.26
C ILE A 139 -5.33 -2.58 1.12
N PHE A 140 -5.48 -1.52 1.89
CA PHE A 140 -6.64 -0.65 1.90
C PHE A 140 -6.26 0.66 1.20
N ARG A 141 -6.88 0.97 0.06
CA ARG A 141 -6.71 2.28 -0.58
C ARG A 141 -7.72 3.24 0.03
N GLY A 142 -7.32 4.43 0.44
CA GLY A 142 -8.25 5.30 1.13
C GLY A 142 -7.76 6.73 1.39
N SER A 143 -8.33 7.30 2.44
CA SER A 143 -8.02 8.64 2.89
C SER A 143 -8.19 8.73 4.40
N LEU A 144 -7.37 9.55 5.04
CA LEU A 144 -7.65 10.03 6.38
C LEU A 144 -8.85 11.00 6.36
N GLY A 145 -9.54 11.09 7.48
CA GLY A 145 -10.71 11.94 7.66
C GLY A 145 -11.11 12.01 9.12
N ASP A 146 -12.25 12.64 9.37
CA ASP A 146 -12.84 12.66 10.70
C ASP A 146 -14.02 11.69 10.78
N VAL A 147 -14.86 11.83 11.81
CA VAL A 147 -16.05 11.00 11.99
C VAL A 147 -17.13 11.22 10.93
N GLU A 148 -17.13 12.37 10.24
CA GLU A 148 -18.13 12.75 9.24
C GLU A 148 -17.76 12.29 7.83
N GLY A 149 -16.46 12.06 7.54
CA GLY A 149 -16.04 11.60 6.23
C GLY A 149 -14.54 11.74 5.95
N PRO A 150 -14.10 11.29 4.76
CA PRO A 150 -12.75 11.54 4.29
C PRO A 150 -12.51 13.05 4.14
N ALA A 151 -11.31 13.52 4.50
CA ALA A 151 -10.99 14.96 4.46
C ALA A 151 -11.00 15.56 3.04
N GLY A 152 -10.90 14.72 1.99
CA GLY A 152 -11.04 15.15 0.59
C GLY A 152 -9.87 15.99 0.06
N THR A 153 -8.69 15.90 0.70
CA THR A 153 -7.49 16.64 0.28
C THR A 153 -6.44 15.70 -0.30
N GLY A 154 -5.54 16.20 -1.16
CA GLY A 154 -4.45 15.37 -1.67
C GLY A 154 -3.48 14.88 -0.57
N ALA A 155 -3.40 15.61 0.54
CA ALA A 155 -2.55 15.27 1.69
C ALA A 155 -3.16 14.18 2.58
N SER A 156 -4.49 14.00 2.55
CA SER A 156 -5.16 12.95 3.31
C SER A 156 -5.17 11.60 2.59
N MET A 157 -4.85 11.57 1.29
CA MET A 157 -4.79 10.32 0.51
C MET A 157 -3.60 9.48 0.95
N VAL A 158 -3.89 8.35 1.58
CA VAL A 158 -2.93 7.38 2.10
C VAL A 158 -3.47 5.97 1.89
N ASP A 159 -2.60 4.98 1.95
CA ASP A 159 -2.96 3.58 1.92
C ASP A 159 -2.76 2.94 3.30
N GLY A 160 -3.60 1.98 3.63
CA GLY A 160 -3.48 1.12 4.79
C GLY A 160 -2.87 -0.22 4.42
N LEU A 161 -2.00 -0.75 5.29
CA LEU A 161 -1.46 -2.10 5.21
C LEU A 161 -1.78 -2.86 6.49
N ALA A 162 -2.46 -3.98 6.33
CA ALA A 162 -2.60 -5.00 7.37
C ALA A 162 -1.78 -6.23 7.00
N LEU A 163 -0.91 -6.66 7.91
CA LEU A 163 -0.14 -7.88 7.78
C LEU A 163 -0.70 -8.93 8.74
N TYR A 164 -0.75 -10.16 8.25
CA TYR A 164 -1.23 -11.32 8.98
C TYR A 164 -0.13 -12.36 9.07
N VAL A 165 0.01 -12.98 10.24
CA VAL A 165 0.93 -14.09 10.48
C VAL A 165 0.13 -15.32 10.86
N ASN A 166 0.26 -16.39 10.07
CA ASN A 166 -0.51 -17.63 10.23
C ASN A 166 -2.03 -17.38 10.35
N GLY A 167 -2.56 -16.47 9.52
CA GLY A 167 -3.98 -16.09 9.49
C GLY A 167 -4.43 -15.11 10.58
N ALA A 168 -3.63 -14.84 11.62
CA ALA A 168 -3.95 -13.84 12.65
C ALA A 168 -3.35 -12.46 12.30
N PRO A 169 -4.00 -11.33 12.64
CA PRO A 169 -3.41 -10.02 12.42
C PRO A 169 -2.14 -9.86 13.25
N ALA A 170 -1.04 -9.44 12.63
CA ALA A 170 0.23 -9.17 13.33
C ALA A 170 0.09 -7.96 14.26
N LYS A 171 -0.72 -6.98 13.83
CA LYS A 171 -1.30 -5.88 14.62
C LYS A 171 -2.42 -5.22 13.82
N ASP A 172 -3.02 -4.16 14.36
CA ASP A 172 -3.92 -3.28 13.63
C ASP A 172 -3.25 -2.62 12.42
N MET A 173 -4.06 -2.10 11.48
CA MET A 173 -3.59 -1.58 10.20
C MET A 173 -2.69 -0.36 10.38
N SER A 174 -1.55 -0.32 9.69
CA SER A 174 -0.71 0.90 9.62
C SER A 174 -0.99 1.67 8.35
N VAL A 175 -0.79 2.98 8.37
CA VAL A 175 -0.90 3.82 7.18
C VAL A 175 0.46 4.12 6.57
N PHE A 176 0.51 4.13 5.25
CA PHE A 176 1.63 4.53 4.42
C PHE A 176 1.10 5.51 3.38
N GLU A 177 1.93 6.47 2.96
CA GLU A 177 1.48 7.45 1.97
C GLU A 177 1.06 6.81 0.64
N LYS A 178 1.79 5.78 0.20
CA LYS A 178 1.39 4.89 -0.89
C LYS A 178 2.00 3.51 -0.71
N VAL A 179 1.18 2.48 -0.59
CA VAL A 179 1.66 1.09 -0.66
C VAL A 179 1.89 0.74 -2.14
N GLU A 180 3.10 0.30 -2.48
CA GLU A 180 3.43 -0.02 -3.87
C GLU A 180 3.35 -1.51 -4.13
N THR A 181 4.10 -2.32 -3.38
CA THR A 181 4.07 -3.78 -3.51
C THR A 181 4.33 -4.48 -2.18
N VAL A 182 3.73 -5.67 -2.03
CA VAL A 182 4.14 -6.68 -1.05
C VAL A 182 4.44 -7.95 -1.85
N THR A 183 5.69 -8.38 -1.87
CA THR A 183 6.17 -9.48 -2.72
C THR A 183 6.71 -10.61 -1.84
N PRO A 184 6.16 -11.83 -1.90
CA PRO A 184 6.73 -12.98 -1.21
C PRO A 184 8.16 -13.28 -1.65
N VAL A 185 9.05 -13.50 -0.69
CA VAL A 185 10.46 -13.87 -0.90
C VAL A 185 10.68 -15.35 -0.51
N SER A 186 10.14 -15.74 0.63
CA SER A 186 10.08 -17.11 1.14
C SER A 186 8.77 -17.31 1.90
N ASP A 187 8.52 -18.51 2.42
CA ASP A 187 7.32 -18.80 3.20
C ASP A 187 7.14 -17.85 4.39
N ASP A 188 8.23 -17.37 4.99
CA ASP A 188 8.27 -16.54 6.19
C ASP A 188 8.78 -15.10 5.94
N GLN A 189 9.01 -14.71 4.68
CA GLN A 189 9.54 -13.37 4.35
C GLN A 189 8.84 -12.73 3.16
N VAL A 190 8.68 -11.41 3.24
CA VAL A 190 8.16 -10.57 2.15
C VAL A 190 9.05 -9.34 1.98
N ASP A 191 9.19 -8.87 0.74
CA ASP A 191 9.66 -7.53 0.44
C ASP A 191 8.45 -6.60 0.38
N PHE A 192 8.49 -5.54 1.17
CA PHE A 192 7.49 -4.49 1.18
C PHE A 192 8.08 -3.19 0.65
N THR A 193 7.40 -2.58 -0.33
CA THR A 193 7.77 -1.29 -0.90
C THR A 193 6.65 -0.28 -0.75
N TRP A 194 7.02 0.96 -0.40
CA TRP A 194 6.09 2.07 -0.26
C TRP A 194 6.71 3.36 -0.77
N GLY A 195 5.88 4.32 -1.11
CA GLY A 195 6.29 5.64 -1.55
C GLY A 195 5.81 6.75 -0.63
N GLU A 196 6.57 7.84 -0.60
CA GLU A 196 6.30 9.04 0.21
C GLU A 196 6.48 10.35 -0.57
N ARG A 197 5.78 11.38 -0.12
CA ARG A 197 5.88 12.78 -0.56
C ARG A 197 7.01 13.44 0.23
N SER A 198 8.14 13.69 -0.42
CA SER A 198 9.32 14.25 0.26
C SER A 198 9.30 15.77 0.47
N ARG A 199 8.44 16.52 -0.24
CA ARG A 199 8.42 18.00 -0.20
C ARG A 199 7.02 18.61 -0.14
N SER A 200 6.19 18.30 -1.12
CA SER A 200 4.83 18.83 -1.20
C SER A 200 3.87 17.83 -1.81
N THR A 201 2.59 17.94 -1.45
CA THR A 201 1.52 17.11 -2.03
C THR A 201 1.42 17.23 -3.55
N ALA A 202 1.75 18.40 -4.11
CA ALA A 202 1.65 18.66 -5.55
C ALA A 202 2.70 17.91 -6.39
N GLU A 203 3.86 17.61 -5.79
CA GLU A 203 4.91 16.82 -6.45
C GLU A 203 4.57 15.31 -6.48
N GLY A 204 3.61 14.88 -5.66
CA GLY A 204 3.23 13.48 -5.52
C GLY A 204 4.30 12.66 -4.81
N ILE A 205 4.28 11.35 -5.07
CA ILE A 205 5.22 10.37 -4.52
C ILE A 205 6.58 10.54 -5.21
N THR A 206 7.60 10.85 -4.42
CA THR A 206 8.95 11.19 -4.90
C THR A 206 10.06 10.44 -4.18
N ALA A 207 9.79 9.93 -2.96
CA ALA A 207 10.64 8.97 -2.28
C ALA A 207 10.00 7.58 -2.39
N HIS A 208 10.84 6.56 -2.55
CA HIS A 208 10.43 5.17 -2.67
C HIS A 208 11.34 4.33 -1.78
N HIS A 209 10.73 3.47 -0.99
CA HIS A 209 11.40 2.74 0.06
C HIS A 209 11.17 1.24 -0.06
N THR A 210 12.08 0.46 0.51
CA THR A 210 11.99 -1.01 0.54
C THR A 210 12.51 -1.57 1.85
N VAL A 211 11.73 -2.48 2.43
CA VAL A 211 12.11 -3.24 3.62
C VAL A 211 11.81 -4.72 3.42
N ARG A 212 12.68 -5.59 3.92
CA ARG A 212 12.40 -7.02 4.03
C ARG A 212 11.85 -7.32 5.41
N LEU A 213 10.68 -7.94 5.42
CA LEU A 213 9.95 -8.32 6.62
C LEU A 213 10.02 -9.83 6.80
N GLN A 214 10.08 -10.29 8.05
CA GLN A 214 10.05 -11.70 8.42
C GLN A 214 9.02 -11.95 9.51
N ALA A 215 8.31 -13.08 9.42
CA ALA A 215 7.47 -13.56 10.50
C ALA A 215 8.32 -14.00 11.71
N GLN A 216 8.01 -13.44 12.88
CA GLN A 216 8.65 -13.78 14.16
C GLN A 216 7.57 -14.07 15.20
N GLY A 217 7.33 -15.36 15.45
CA GLY A 217 6.19 -15.79 16.27
C GLY A 217 4.87 -15.37 15.62
N ASP A 218 4.08 -14.61 16.35
CA ASP A 218 2.78 -14.07 15.89
C ASP A 218 2.90 -12.63 15.35
N THR A 219 4.12 -12.15 15.10
CA THR A 219 4.41 -10.77 14.69
C THR A 219 5.25 -10.71 13.43
N ILE A 220 5.40 -9.51 12.87
CA ILE A 220 6.31 -9.23 11.75
C ILE A 220 7.44 -8.35 12.28
N ALA A 221 8.67 -8.65 11.87
CA ALA A 221 9.84 -7.84 12.14
C ALA A 221 10.59 -7.47 10.84
N PRO A 222 11.05 -6.23 10.70
CA PRO A 222 11.94 -5.84 9.62
C PRO A 222 13.36 -6.42 9.86
N ILE A 223 13.91 -7.12 8.86
CA ILE A 223 15.22 -7.80 8.98
C ILE A 223 16.31 -7.20 8.10
N SER A 224 15.97 -6.44 7.06
CA SER A 224 16.93 -5.71 6.21
C SER A 224 16.24 -4.61 5.38
N GLY A 225 17.04 -3.75 4.74
CA GLY A 225 16.53 -2.61 3.96
C GLY A 225 16.38 -1.36 4.84
N GLU A 226 15.38 -0.54 4.56
CA GLU A 226 15.13 0.73 5.24
C GLU A 226 14.30 0.55 6.52
N VAL A 227 14.89 -0.16 7.49
CA VAL A 227 14.24 -0.52 8.76
C VAL A 227 13.80 0.70 9.58
N GLU A 228 14.64 1.74 9.64
CA GLU A 228 14.33 2.95 10.41
C GLU A 228 13.14 3.70 9.82
N GLU A 229 13.05 3.81 8.48
CA GLU A 229 11.94 4.49 7.81
C GLU A 229 10.63 3.71 7.98
N PHE A 230 10.68 2.38 7.81
CA PHE A 230 9.53 1.52 8.05
C PHE A 230 9.00 1.66 9.47
N ASN A 231 9.87 1.70 10.48
CA ASN A 231 9.46 1.77 11.88
C ASN A 231 8.78 3.11 12.25
N LYS A 232 9.11 4.22 11.58
CA LYS A 232 8.37 5.47 11.77
C LYS A 232 6.88 5.29 11.47
N MET A 233 6.56 4.55 10.41
CA MET A 233 5.18 4.32 9.99
C MET A 233 4.53 3.16 10.74
N TRP A 234 5.29 2.11 11.03
CA TRP A 234 4.78 0.87 11.62
C TRP A 234 4.68 0.91 13.15
N VAL A 235 5.59 1.64 13.82
CA VAL A 235 5.69 1.67 15.29
C VAL A 235 5.29 3.03 15.86
N ASP A 236 5.72 4.13 15.23
CA ASP A 236 5.60 5.46 15.84
C ASP A 236 4.26 6.16 15.52
N LEU A 237 3.53 5.69 14.50
CA LEU A 237 2.22 6.24 14.13
C LEU A 237 1.04 5.42 14.70
N PRO A 238 -0.13 6.05 14.88
CA PRO A 238 -1.36 5.35 15.24
C PRO A 238 -1.71 4.23 14.25
N SER A 239 -2.31 3.17 14.77
CA SER A 239 -2.88 2.11 13.94
C SER A 239 -4.39 2.31 13.78
N TYR A 240 -4.99 1.64 12.81
CA TYR A 240 -6.42 1.71 12.54
C TYR A 240 -7.03 0.33 12.67
N GLN A 241 -8.15 0.26 13.36
CA GLN A 241 -8.62 -0.99 13.92
C GLN A 241 -9.17 -1.93 12.83
N LEU A 242 -8.67 -3.17 12.81
CA LEU A 242 -9.07 -4.22 11.84
C LEU A 242 -10.32 -4.97 12.33
N GLY A 243 -11.48 -4.32 12.28
CA GLY A 243 -12.76 -4.95 12.62
C GLY A 243 -13.96 -4.02 12.57
N THR A 244 -15.15 -4.59 12.60
CA THR A 244 -16.39 -3.83 12.89
C THR A 244 -16.48 -3.61 14.39
N TYR A 245 -16.31 -2.37 14.82
CA TYR A 245 -16.68 -1.97 16.17
C TYR A 245 -18.13 -1.47 16.09
N ASP A 246 -19.03 -2.28 16.64
CA ASP A 246 -20.44 -1.93 16.85
C ASP A 246 -20.59 -0.64 17.66
#